data_AF-X0UWM5-F1
#
_entry.id   AF-X0UWM5-F1
#
_cell.length_a   1.000
_cell.length_b   1.000
_cell.length_c   1.000
_cell.angle_alpha   90.00
_cell.angle_beta   90.00
_cell.angle_gamma   90.00
#
_symmetry.space_group_name_H-M   'P 1'
#
loop_
_entity.id
_entity.type
_entity.pdbx_description
1 polymer ?
#
loop_
_entity_poly.entity_id
_entity_poly.type
_entity_poly.pdbx_seq_one_letter_code
_entity_poly.pdbx_strand_id
1 'polypeptide(L)'
;VRLSTTAALAANTRTDETLTANGVGALSIDGTAVVVGDRVLVKNEGGVASHINNGIYVIDVIGDGATAWSMTRATSADSSLELTNGLTVQIGPDGDTLDDQYWQLITPDPITLHTTPIAFQSMKDTLGYTDTGAAKVGAYNAVIDDMIEVNPTGGGFAITLPTAVGFKNRGITIKNVTASVNAVTFTTTGGQTIDALASGADSIAAAYGAITVISNGVGWNRFPPV
;
A
#
# COMPACT_ATOMS: atom_id res chain seq x y z
N VAL A 1 -14.15 8.91 1.19
CA VAL A 1 -14.47 8.82 -0.27
C VAL A 1 -15.01 7.43 -0.54
N ARG A 2 -15.71 7.20 -1.66
CA ARG A 2 -16.26 5.88 -1.99
C ARG A 2 -15.16 4.91 -2.45
N LEU A 3 -14.36 5.33 -3.42
CA LEU A 3 -13.33 4.50 -4.08
C LEU A 3 -11.99 5.22 -4.14
N SER A 4 -10.92 4.48 -4.44
CA SER A 4 -9.56 4.99 -4.60
C SER A 4 -8.84 4.31 -5.75
N THR A 5 -8.02 5.05 -6.50
CA THR A 5 -7.27 4.45 -7.61
C THR A 5 -6.29 3.38 -7.11
N THR A 6 -6.14 2.27 -7.83
CA THR A 6 -5.10 1.25 -7.60
C THR A 6 -3.92 1.38 -8.58
N ALA A 7 -4.13 2.08 -9.69
CA ALA A 7 -3.16 2.42 -10.71
C ALA A 7 -3.48 3.80 -11.30
N ALA A 8 -2.59 4.34 -12.14
CA ALA A 8 -2.87 5.57 -12.87
C ALA A 8 -4.16 5.41 -13.69
N LEU A 9 -4.96 6.47 -13.76
CA LEU A 9 -6.12 6.51 -14.65
C LEU A 9 -5.65 6.46 -16.10
N ALA A 10 -6.57 6.11 -17.00
CA ALA A 10 -6.33 6.29 -18.42
C ALA A 10 -5.95 7.76 -18.73
N ALA A 11 -5.19 7.95 -19.81
CA ALA A 11 -4.69 9.27 -20.18
C ALA A 11 -5.80 10.33 -20.15
N ASN A 12 -5.57 11.38 -19.38
CA ASN A 12 -6.52 12.44 -19.11
C ASN A 12 -5.83 13.81 -19.16
N THR A 13 -6.63 14.86 -19.29
CA THR A 13 -6.18 16.25 -19.32
C THR A 13 -6.82 17.01 -18.19
N ARG A 14 -6.00 17.70 -17.39
CA ARG A 14 -6.48 18.67 -16.41
C ARG A 14 -6.74 20.01 -17.09
N THR A 15 -7.97 20.51 -16.99
CA THR A 15 -8.32 21.91 -17.28
C THR A 15 -8.93 22.50 -16.02
N ASP A 16 -8.29 23.52 -15.48
CA ASP A 16 -8.58 24.06 -14.14
C ASP A 16 -8.57 22.93 -13.08
N GLU A 17 -9.70 22.66 -12.45
CA GLU A 17 -9.86 21.63 -11.42
C GLU A 17 -10.48 20.32 -11.94
N THR A 18 -10.77 20.26 -13.25
CA THR A 18 -11.43 19.10 -13.86
C THR A 18 -10.43 18.24 -14.61
N LEU A 19 -10.45 16.94 -14.31
CA LEU A 19 -9.80 15.91 -15.12
C LEU A 19 -10.82 15.34 -16.10
N THR A 20 -10.47 15.34 -17.38
CA THR A 20 -11.29 14.74 -18.44
C THR A 20 -10.47 13.69 -19.18
N ALA A 21 -11.05 12.51 -19.39
CA ALA A 21 -10.39 11.46 -20.16
C ALA A 21 -10.10 11.93 -21.60
N ASN A 22 -8.95 11.56 -22.14
CA ASN A 22 -8.61 11.86 -23.54
C ASN A 22 -9.32 10.92 -24.53
N GLY A 23 -9.88 9.81 -24.03
CA GLY A 23 -10.66 8.84 -24.80
C GLY A 23 -12.03 8.61 -24.18
N VAL A 24 -12.90 7.93 -24.93
CA VAL A 24 -14.22 7.51 -24.45
C VAL A 24 -14.11 6.19 -23.70
N GLY A 25 -15.00 5.98 -22.74
CA GLY A 25 -15.09 4.74 -21.97
C GLY A 25 -15.69 4.99 -20.60
N ALA A 26 -16.48 4.02 -20.12
CA ALA A 26 -16.98 4.04 -18.76
C ALA A 26 -15.83 3.89 -17.76
N LEU A 27 -15.83 4.70 -16.72
CA LEU A 27 -14.84 4.66 -15.65
C LEU A 27 -15.19 3.60 -14.61
N SER A 28 -14.20 2.79 -14.26
CA SER A 28 -14.21 1.92 -13.08
C SER A 28 -12.96 2.19 -12.25
N ILE A 29 -13.10 2.20 -10.92
CA ILE A 29 -12.01 2.40 -9.97
C ILE A 29 -12.03 1.24 -8.98
N ASP A 30 -10.87 0.61 -8.79
CA ASP A 30 -10.69 -0.56 -7.90
C ASP A 30 -11.71 -1.68 -8.16
N GLY A 31 -11.87 -2.05 -9.44
CA GLY A 31 -12.82 -3.09 -9.87
C GLY A 31 -14.28 -2.65 -9.97
N THR A 32 -14.64 -1.51 -9.38
CA THR A 32 -16.02 -1.06 -9.23
C THR A 32 -16.38 0.09 -10.16
N ALA A 33 -17.54 0.01 -10.82
CA ALA A 33 -18.06 1.10 -11.64
C ALA A 33 -18.44 2.31 -10.76
N VAL A 34 -18.07 3.51 -11.21
CA VAL A 34 -18.41 4.76 -10.51
C VAL A 34 -19.80 5.24 -10.90
N VAL A 35 -20.42 6.07 -10.05
CA VAL A 35 -21.63 6.83 -10.37
C VAL A 35 -21.38 8.33 -10.28
N VAL A 36 -22.17 9.13 -11.00
CA VAL A 36 -22.11 10.60 -10.89
C VAL A 36 -22.35 11.04 -9.44
N GLY A 37 -21.54 11.96 -8.95
CA GLY A 37 -21.56 12.43 -7.57
C GLY A 37 -20.69 11.62 -6.61
N ASP A 38 -20.13 10.48 -7.04
CA ASP A 38 -19.18 9.73 -6.23
C ASP A 38 -17.94 10.57 -5.92
N ARG A 39 -17.55 10.60 -4.66
CA ARG A 39 -16.26 11.14 -4.25
C ARG A 39 -15.21 10.04 -4.34
N VAL A 40 -14.10 10.29 -5.02
CA VAL A 40 -13.02 9.32 -5.22
C VAL A 40 -11.67 9.91 -4.84
N LEU A 41 -10.75 9.08 -4.34
CA LEU A 41 -9.35 9.46 -4.12
C LEU A 41 -8.52 9.05 -5.34
N VAL A 42 -7.98 10.03 -6.03
CA VAL A 42 -7.00 9.84 -7.11
C VAL A 42 -5.61 10.01 -6.51
N LYS A 43 -4.87 8.91 -6.38
CA LYS A 43 -3.56 8.87 -5.70
C LYS A 43 -2.43 8.26 -6.51
N ASN A 44 -2.71 7.79 -7.72
CA ASN A 44 -1.75 7.06 -8.57
C ASN A 44 -1.44 7.76 -9.90
N GLU A 45 -1.81 9.03 -10.10
CA GLU A 45 -1.57 9.73 -11.36
C GLU A 45 -0.08 9.95 -11.62
N GLY A 46 0.33 9.90 -12.90
CA GLY A 46 1.58 10.52 -13.36
C GLY A 46 2.89 9.79 -13.10
N GLY A 47 2.88 8.50 -12.76
CA GLY A 47 4.11 7.71 -12.60
C GLY A 47 5.11 8.35 -11.62
N VAL A 48 6.42 8.33 -11.90
CA VAL A 48 7.47 8.69 -10.91
C VAL A 48 7.65 10.21 -10.66
N ALA A 49 6.94 11.11 -11.35
CA ALA A 49 7.21 12.55 -11.26
C ALA A 49 6.00 13.49 -11.49
N SER A 50 4.78 12.99 -11.75
CA SER A 50 3.64 13.87 -12.08
C SER A 50 2.39 13.60 -11.24
N HIS A 51 2.58 13.48 -9.93
CA HIS A 51 1.49 13.40 -8.95
C HIS A 51 0.79 14.74 -8.67
N ILE A 52 0.98 15.77 -9.51
CA ILE A 52 0.41 17.12 -9.29
C ILE A 52 -1.12 17.12 -9.34
N ASN A 53 -1.72 16.14 -10.01
CA ASN A 53 -3.16 15.99 -10.14
C ASN A 53 -3.77 15.03 -9.12
N ASN A 54 -2.97 14.39 -8.27
CA ASN A 54 -3.54 13.61 -7.17
C ASN A 54 -4.42 14.49 -6.27
N GLY A 55 -5.42 13.88 -5.65
CA GLY A 55 -6.37 14.56 -4.79
C GLY A 55 -7.72 13.87 -4.72
N ILE A 56 -8.68 14.56 -4.13
CA ILE A 56 -10.04 14.08 -3.96
C ILE A 56 -10.90 14.72 -5.06
N TYR A 57 -11.66 13.91 -5.78
CA TYR A 57 -12.50 14.34 -6.90
C TYR A 57 -13.94 13.89 -6.71
N VAL A 58 -14.87 14.56 -7.39
CA VAL A 58 -16.27 14.18 -7.57
C VAL A 58 -16.51 13.82 -9.03
N ILE A 59 -17.13 12.68 -9.29
CA ILE A 59 -17.44 12.25 -10.65
C ILE A 59 -18.56 13.12 -11.23
N ASP A 60 -18.31 13.78 -12.37
CA ASP A 60 -19.32 14.57 -13.09
C ASP A 60 -19.97 13.74 -14.20
N VAL A 61 -19.14 13.00 -14.93
CA VAL A 61 -19.55 12.15 -16.05
C VAL A 61 -18.83 10.82 -15.92
N ILE A 62 -19.59 9.72 -15.90
CA ILE A 62 -19.04 8.36 -15.78
C ILE A 62 -18.36 7.86 -17.06
N GLY A 63 -18.67 8.48 -18.20
CA GLY A 63 -18.26 8.04 -19.54
C GLY A 63 -19.03 6.81 -20.04
N ASP A 64 -18.93 6.55 -21.33
CA ASP A 64 -19.48 5.37 -22.01
C ASP A 64 -18.75 5.13 -23.34
N GLY A 65 -19.31 4.32 -24.24
CA GLY A 65 -18.69 4.07 -25.55
C GLY A 65 -18.60 5.28 -26.48
N ALA A 66 -19.20 6.42 -26.14
CA ALA A 66 -19.25 7.63 -26.95
C ALA A 66 -18.82 8.91 -26.18
N THR A 67 -18.76 8.85 -24.85
CA THR A 67 -18.45 9.97 -23.97
C THR A 67 -17.25 9.66 -23.09
N ALA A 68 -16.38 10.65 -22.94
CA ALA A 68 -15.28 10.61 -21.99
C ALA A 68 -15.82 10.80 -20.57
N TRP A 69 -15.21 10.14 -19.59
CA TRP A 69 -15.46 10.46 -18.19
C TRP A 69 -14.83 11.80 -17.82
N SER A 70 -15.40 12.47 -16.82
CA SER A 70 -14.84 13.67 -16.21
C SER A 70 -15.11 13.72 -14.72
N MET A 71 -14.21 14.36 -13.98
CA MET A 71 -14.33 14.57 -12.55
C MET A 71 -13.68 15.90 -12.14
N THR A 72 -14.36 16.67 -11.29
CA THR A 72 -13.85 17.93 -10.72
C THR A 72 -13.30 17.69 -9.32
N ARG A 73 -12.26 18.43 -8.90
CA ARG A 73 -11.77 18.39 -7.52
C ARG A 73 -12.92 18.63 -6.54
N ALA A 74 -12.90 17.91 -5.43
CA ALA A 74 -13.90 18.07 -4.39
C ALA A 74 -13.68 19.39 -3.63
N THR A 75 -14.77 20.07 -3.29
CA THR A 75 -14.80 21.38 -2.59
C THR A 75 -14.22 21.41 -1.17
N SER A 76 -13.57 20.33 -0.75
CA SER A 76 -12.90 20.21 0.54
C SER A 76 -11.39 19.98 0.38
N ALA A 77 -10.91 20.10 -0.86
CA ALA A 77 -9.55 19.80 -1.30
C ALA A 77 -9.29 20.46 -2.69
N ASP A 78 -9.95 21.60 -2.95
CA ASP A 78 -9.86 22.35 -4.21
C ASP A 78 -8.98 23.60 -4.08
N SER A 79 -8.51 23.91 -2.87
CA SER A 79 -7.58 25.01 -2.63
C SER A 79 -6.28 24.56 -1.97
N SER A 80 -5.19 25.30 -2.23
CA SER A 80 -3.88 25.08 -1.59
C SER A 80 -3.94 25.10 -0.06
N LEU A 81 -4.90 25.82 0.54
CA LEU A 81 -5.05 25.94 1.99
C LEU A 81 -5.73 24.72 2.63
N GLU A 82 -6.49 23.95 1.85
CA GLU A 82 -7.15 22.74 2.34
C GLU A 82 -6.25 21.51 2.23
N LEU A 83 -5.23 21.58 1.38
CA LEU A 83 -4.21 20.56 1.25
C LEU A 83 -3.08 20.83 2.24
N THR A 84 -3.22 20.28 3.44
CA THR A 84 -2.16 20.31 4.46
C THR A 84 -1.56 18.94 4.65
N ASN A 85 -0.27 18.87 4.94
CA ASN A 85 0.36 17.64 5.39
C ASN A 85 -0.45 17.00 6.54
N GLY A 86 -0.66 15.69 6.46
CA GLY A 86 -1.39 14.93 7.46
C GLY A 86 -2.88 14.79 7.19
N LEU A 87 -3.44 15.45 6.16
CA LEU A 87 -4.83 15.26 5.74
C LEU A 87 -5.11 13.77 5.52
N THR A 88 -6.16 13.25 6.15
CA THR A 88 -6.53 11.84 6.10
C THR A 88 -7.78 11.62 5.25
N VAL A 89 -7.82 10.50 4.55
CA VAL A 89 -8.91 10.08 3.68
C VAL A 89 -9.25 8.63 3.98
N GLN A 90 -10.47 8.37 4.46
CA GLN A 90 -11.02 7.03 4.55
C GLN A 90 -11.62 6.60 3.21
N ILE A 91 -11.34 5.37 2.80
CA ILE A 91 -11.96 4.72 1.63
C ILE A 91 -13.18 3.92 2.09
N GLY A 92 -14.26 3.96 1.31
CA GLY A 92 -15.47 3.21 1.58
C GLY A 92 -15.33 1.72 1.23
N PRO A 93 -16.34 0.90 1.54
CA PRO A 93 -16.27 -0.55 1.46
C PRO A 93 -16.57 -1.13 0.07
N ASP A 94 -16.52 -0.31 -0.99
CA ASP A 94 -17.05 -0.68 -2.31
C ASP A 94 -15.98 -1.11 -3.34
N GLY A 95 -14.69 -0.99 -2.99
CA GLY A 95 -13.58 -1.38 -3.87
C GLY A 95 -13.13 -2.83 -3.61
N ASP A 96 -12.52 -3.46 -4.61
CA ASP A 96 -12.03 -4.85 -4.49
C ASP A 96 -10.81 -5.00 -3.58
N THR A 97 -9.99 -3.95 -3.43
CA THR A 97 -8.65 -4.08 -2.78
C THR A 97 -8.31 -3.00 -1.77
N LEU A 98 -8.95 -1.82 -1.84
CA LEU A 98 -8.67 -0.67 -0.98
C LEU A 98 -9.82 -0.37 0.00
N ASP A 99 -10.76 -1.29 0.17
CA ASP A 99 -11.90 -1.17 1.08
C ASP A 99 -11.47 -0.91 2.53
N ASP A 100 -12.19 -0.01 3.19
CA ASP A 100 -12.01 0.36 4.60
C ASP A 100 -10.58 0.81 5.01
N GLN A 101 -9.73 1.16 4.04
CA GLN A 101 -8.39 1.67 4.30
C GLN A 101 -8.37 3.18 4.58
N TYR A 102 -7.33 3.62 5.29
CA TYR A 102 -7.06 5.03 5.54
C TYR A 102 -5.77 5.44 4.82
N TRP A 103 -5.82 6.57 4.13
CA TRP A 103 -4.69 7.17 3.42
C TRP A 103 -4.39 8.56 3.97
N GLN A 104 -3.12 8.92 4.06
CA GLN A 104 -2.66 10.21 4.55
C GLN A 104 -1.85 10.96 3.48
N LEU A 105 -2.12 12.26 3.34
CA LEU A 105 -1.32 13.18 2.54
C LEU A 105 0.03 13.41 3.24
N ILE A 106 1.12 12.96 2.61
CA ILE A 106 2.48 13.02 3.19
C ILE A 106 3.35 14.10 2.56
N THR A 107 2.88 14.81 1.52
CA THR A 107 3.61 15.94 0.93
C THR A 107 3.88 17.01 2.00
N PRO A 108 5.13 17.44 2.22
CA PRO A 108 5.44 18.51 3.18
C PRO A 108 4.81 19.85 2.78
N ASP A 109 4.35 20.61 3.79
CA ASP A 109 3.91 21.99 3.57
C ASP A 109 5.10 22.91 3.25
N PRO A 110 4.92 23.97 2.44
CA PRO A 110 3.65 24.40 1.83
C PRO A 110 3.30 23.65 0.54
N ILE A 111 2.04 23.28 0.40
CA ILE A 111 1.48 22.69 -0.83
C ILE A 111 0.86 23.80 -1.67
N THR A 112 1.26 23.92 -2.94
CA THR A 112 0.59 24.77 -3.93
C THR A 112 -0.11 23.87 -4.92
N LEU A 113 -1.44 23.98 -4.99
CA LEU A 113 -2.25 23.18 -5.89
C LEU A 113 -1.82 23.40 -7.35
N HIS A 114 -1.87 22.33 -8.14
CA HIS A 114 -1.47 22.29 -9.55
C HIS A 114 0.03 22.43 -9.84
N THR A 115 0.89 22.59 -8.82
CA THR A 115 2.34 22.72 -9.00
C THR A 115 3.13 21.78 -8.09
N THR A 116 2.79 21.69 -6.80
CA THR A 116 3.41 20.76 -5.87
C THR A 116 2.90 19.33 -6.14
N PRO A 117 3.77 18.32 -6.28
CA PRO A 117 3.34 16.92 -6.33
C PRO A 117 2.63 16.49 -5.04
N ILE A 118 1.46 15.86 -5.16
CA ILE A 118 0.61 15.45 -4.04
C ILE A 118 0.74 13.93 -3.84
N ALA A 119 1.35 13.52 -2.74
CA ALA A 119 1.59 12.12 -2.42
C ALA A 119 0.73 11.66 -1.25
N PHE A 120 0.02 10.55 -1.44
CA PHE A 120 -0.71 9.86 -0.38
C PHE A 120 -0.01 8.54 -0.04
N GLN A 121 0.01 8.20 1.24
CA GLN A 121 0.51 6.93 1.75
C GLN A 121 -0.56 6.23 2.59
N SER A 122 -0.57 4.90 2.61
CA SER A 122 -1.41 4.15 3.53
C SER A 122 -1.05 4.52 4.96
N MET A 123 -2.04 4.80 5.82
CA MET A 123 -1.76 5.05 7.23
C MET A 123 -1.18 3.84 7.95
N LYS A 124 -1.36 2.62 7.39
CA LYS A 124 -0.65 1.44 7.90
C LYS A 124 0.87 1.70 7.84
N ASP A 125 1.37 2.08 6.66
CA ASP A 125 2.80 2.36 6.47
C ASP A 125 3.26 3.57 7.30
N THR A 126 2.45 4.64 7.37
CA THR A 126 2.83 5.85 8.13
C THR A 126 2.94 5.59 9.63
N LEU A 127 2.16 4.66 10.17
CA LEU A 127 2.25 4.22 11.56
C LEU A 127 3.35 3.17 11.79
N GLY A 128 4.15 2.85 10.77
CA GLY A 128 5.23 1.85 10.83
C GLY A 128 4.74 0.40 10.70
N TYR A 129 3.52 0.18 10.23
CA TYR A 129 3.02 -1.14 9.85
C TYR A 129 3.13 -1.27 8.33
N THR A 130 4.27 -1.71 7.81
CA THR A 130 4.35 -2.01 6.38
C THR A 130 3.51 -3.25 6.11
N ASP A 131 2.29 -3.03 5.62
CA ASP A 131 1.42 -4.10 5.17
C ASP A 131 1.97 -4.56 3.82
N THR A 132 2.47 -5.78 3.76
CA THR A 132 3.00 -6.31 2.50
C THR A 132 1.91 -6.50 1.44
N GLY A 133 0.63 -6.29 1.76
CA GLY A 133 -0.53 -6.50 0.91
C GLY A 133 -1.01 -7.95 1.00
N ALA A 134 -1.50 -8.52 -0.12
CA ALA A 134 -1.95 -9.90 -0.14
C ALA A 134 -0.90 -10.89 0.37
N ALA A 135 -1.38 -11.95 1.04
CA ALA A 135 -0.54 -13.00 1.61
C ALA A 135 0.43 -13.58 0.57
N LYS A 136 1.70 -13.74 0.95
CA LYS A 136 2.75 -14.23 0.05
C LYS A 136 2.58 -15.72 -0.22
N VAL A 137 2.61 -16.09 -1.49
CA VAL A 137 2.52 -17.47 -1.97
C VAL A 137 3.86 -18.00 -2.51
N GLY A 138 4.94 -17.23 -2.30
CA GLY A 138 6.27 -17.51 -2.81
C GLY A 138 7.32 -16.65 -2.11
N ALA A 139 8.57 -16.78 -2.54
CA ALA A 139 9.70 -16.11 -1.90
C ALA A 139 9.51 -14.58 -1.82
N TYR A 140 9.87 -13.99 -0.69
CA TYR A 140 9.71 -12.56 -0.44
C TYR A 140 10.90 -11.99 0.33
N ASN A 141 11.37 -10.81 -0.08
CA ASN A 141 12.42 -10.07 0.61
C ASN A 141 11.76 -9.08 1.56
N ALA A 142 11.85 -9.34 2.85
CA ALA A 142 11.25 -8.50 3.87
C ALA A 142 12.01 -7.18 4.04
N VAL A 143 11.28 -6.15 4.47
CA VAL A 143 11.79 -4.86 4.89
C VAL A 143 11.57 -4.73 6.41
N ILE A 144 12.37 -3.88 7.07
CA ILE A 144 12.23 -3.63 8.50
C ILE A 144 10.82 -3.08 8.79
N ASP A 145 10.20 -3.58 9.87
CA ASP A 145 8.83 -3.26 10.32
C ASP A 145 7.71 -3.85 9.45
N ASP A 146 8.03 -4.82 8.59
CA ASP A 146 7.01 -5.57 7.86
C ASP A 146 6.10 -6.39 8.81
N MET A 147 4.80 -6.35 8.52
CA MET A 147 3.85 -7.41 8.88
C MET A 147 3.51 -8.22 7.64
N ILE A 148 3.95 -9.48 7.63
CA ILE A 148 3.90 -10.37 6.48
C ILE A 148 2.89 -11.48 6.73
N GLU A 149 1.84 -11.53 5.92
CA GLU A 149 1.00 -12.71 5.82
C GLU A 149 1.56 -13.68 4.78
N VAL A 150 1.55 -14.97 5.09
CA VAL A 150 2.05 -16.03 4.20
C VAL A 150 0.99 -17.11 3.99
N ASN A 151 0.90 -17.58 2.75
CA ASN A 151 0.05 -18.67 2.32
C ASN A 151 0.92 -19.77 1.67
N PRO A 152 1.38 -20.74 2.47
CA PRO A 152 2.19 -21.84 1.96
C PRO A 152 1.35 -23.04 1.49
N THR A 153 0.09 -22.87 1.05
CA THR A 153 -0.72 -24.01 0.56
C THR A 153 -0.17 -24.63 -0.73
N GLY A 154 0.53 -23.85 -1.55
CA GLY A 154 1.18 -24.31 -2.78
C GLY A 154 2.55 -24.96 -2.60
N GLY A 155 3.13 -24.89 -1.39
CA GLY A 155 4.48 -25.37 -1.08
C GLY A 155 5.19 -24.47 -0.08
N GLY A 156 6.28 -24.97 0.50
CA GLY A 156 7.16 -24.16 1.35
C GLY A 156 8.00 -23.17 0.54
N PHE A 157 8.34 -22.04 1.14
CA PHE A 157 9.14 -20.99 0.50
C PHE A 157 9.93 -20.17 1.54
N ALA A 158 10.83 -19.31 1.08
CA ALA A 158 11.69 -18.52 1.95
C ALA A 158 11.20 -17.07 2.12
N ILE A 159 11.29 -16.55 3.34
CA ILE A 159 11.28 -15.11 3.64
C ILE A 159 12.72 -14.70 3.95
N THR A 160 13.27 -13.80 3.12
CA THR A 160 14.61 -13.25 3.32
C THR A 160 14.54 -12.03 4.22
N LEU A 161 15.12 -12.11 5.41
CA LEU A 161 15.24 -10.99 6.33
C LEU A 161 16.29 -9.98 5.83
N PRO A 162 16.04 -8.67 5.98
CA PRO A 162 17.01 -7.63 5.67
C PRO A 162 18.20 -7.69 6.64
N THR A 163 19.19 -6.82 6.46
CA THR A 163 20.27 -6.69 7.46
C THR A 163 19.69 -6.23 8.80
N ALA A 164 20.04 -6.91 9.89
CA ALA A 164 19.76 -6.44 11.24
C ALA A 164 20.60 -5.21 11.65
N VAL A 165 21.74 -4.97 10.99
CA VAL A 165 22.68 -3.91 11.36
C VAL A 165 22.02 -2.55 11.16
N GLY A 166 22.07 -1.70 12.20
CA GLY A 166 21.47 -0.36 12.17
C GLY A 166 20.00 -0.29 12.56
N PHE A 167 19.35 -1.43 12.85
CA PHE A 167 17.91 -1.52 13.12
C PHE A 167 17.57 -2.14 14.47
N LYS A 168 18.43 -2.00 15.48
CA LYS A 168 18.23 -2.59 16.82
C LYS A 168 16.83 -2.25 17.37
N ASN A 169 16.15 -3.26 17.92
CA ASN A 169 14.80 -3.22 18.48
C ASN A 169 13.65 -3.02 17.47
N ARG A 170 13.94 -2.97 16.17
CA ARG A 170 12.92 -3.04 15.11
C ARG A 170 12.74 -4.48 14.67
N GLY A 171 11.54 -4.83 14.23
CA GLY A 171 11.17 -6.23 14.05
C GLY A 171 10.31 -6.47 12.82
N ILE A 172 10.17 -7.74 12.47
CA ILE A 172 9.32 -8.21 11.37
C ILE A 172 8.44 -9.30 11.94
N THR A 173 7.15 -9.24 11.68
CA THR A 173 6.20 -10.28 12.09
C THR A 173 5.72 -11.04 10.87
N ILE A 174 5.82 -12.36 10.89
CA ILE A 174 5.36 -13.25 9.84
C ILE A 174 4.25 -14.14 10.39
N LYS A 175 3.11 -14.20 9.70
CA LYS A 175 1.92 -14.97 10.06
C LYS A 175 1.51 -15.90 8.93
N ASN A 176 1.51 -17.21 9.19
CA ASN A 176 0.79 -18.14 8.33
C ASN A 176 -0.72 -17.90 8.53
N VAL A 177 -1.43 -17.58 7.45
CA VAL A 177 -2.89 -17.33 7.50
C VAL A 177 -3.71 -18.55 7.08
N THR A 178 -3.06 -19.72 6.99
CA THR A 178 -3.66 -20.94 6.48
C THR A 178 -3.47 -22.12 7.44
N ALA A 179 -4.20 -23.20 7.17
CA ALA A 179 -4.02 -24.49 7.83
C ALA A 179 -2.80 -25.28 7.29
N SER A 180 -2.08 -24.76 6.29
CA SER A 180 -0.90 -25.43 5.73
C SER A 180 0.22 -25.51 6.76
N VAL A 181 0.94 -26.64 6.76
CA VAL A 181 2.14 -26.90 7.58
C VAL A 181 3.42 -26.89 6.77
N ASN A 182 3.32 -26.52 5.48
CA ASN A 182 4.50 -26.34 4.64
C ASN A 182 5.38 -25.25 5.25
N ALA A 183 6.67 -25.57 5.41
CA ALA A 183 7.61 -24.69 6.09
C ALA A 183 7.83 -23.39 5.30
N VAL A 184 7.60 -22.27 5.98
CA VAL A 184 8.07 -20.96 5.52
C VAL A 184 9.40 -20.68 6.22
N THR A 185 10.49 -20.87 5.49
CA THR A 185 11.85 -20.80 6.02
C THR A 185 12.34 -19.36 6.10
N PHE A 186 13.08 -19.01 7.16
CA PHE A 186 13.72 -17.71 7.29
C PHE A 186 15.17 -17.77 6.85
N THR A 187 15.53 -16.94 5.88
CA THR A 187 16.91 -16.72 5.46
C THR A 187 17.36 -15.33 5.90
N THR A 188 18.64 -15.18 6.22
CA THR A 188 19.23 -13.91 6.66
C THR A 188 20.20 -13.35 5.63
N THR A 189 20.37 -12.03 5.66
CA THR A 189 21.38 -11.31 4.86
C THR A 189 22.72 -11.26 5.61
N GLY A 190 23.85 -11.32 4.90
CA GLY A 190 25.17 -11.06 5.49
C GLY A 190 25.66 -12.09 6.52
N GLY A 191 25.16 -13.33 6.46
CA GLY A 191 25.56 -14.42 7.38
C GLY A 191 25.08 -14.24 8.83
N GLN A 192 24.12 -13.34 9.05
CA GLN A 192 23.53 -13.11 10.36
C GLN A 192 22.77 -14.34 10.88
N THR A 193 22.59 -14.42 12.19
CA THR A 193 21.86 -15.52 12.84
C THR A 193 20.49 -15.10 13.34
N ILE A 194 19.61 -16.07 13.57
CA ILE A 194 18.31 -15.92 14.24
C ILE A 194 18.39 -16.74 15.53
N ASP A 195 18.48 -16.12 16.70
CA ASP A 195 18.75 -16.81 17.98
C ASP A 195 19.91 -17.82 17.89
N ALA A 196 21.04 -17.36 17.33
CA ALA A 196 22.23 -18.17 17.05
C ALA A 196 22.07 -19.29 16.00
N LEU A 197 20.87 -19.48 15.43
CA LEU A 197 20.67 -20.37 14.29
C LEU A 197 21.18 -19.73 12.99
N ALA A 198 21.76 -20.56 12.13
CA ALA A 198 22.23 -20.15 10.81
C ALA A 198 21.05 -19.80 9.88
N SER A 199 21.34 -19.02 8.83
CA SER A 199 20.39 -18.73 7.75
C SER A 199 19.74 -20.02 7.21
N GLY A 200 18.42 -20.05 7.13
CA GLY A 200 17.65 -21.19 6.63
C GLY A 200 17.32 -22.28 7.66
N ALA A 201 17.82 -22.17 8.90
CA ALA A 201 17.56 -23.19 9.93
C ALA A 201 16.27 -22.96 10.73
N ASP A 202 15.67 -21.76 10.68
CA ASP A 202 14.42 -21.43 11.35
C ASP A 202 13.26 -21.31 10.35
N SER A 203 12.03 -21.59 10.80
CA SER A 203 10.84 -21.56 9.95
C SER A 203 9.52 -21.49 10.74
N ILE A 204 8.45 -21.07 10.05
CA ILE A 204 7.06 -21.34 10.46
C ILE A 204 6.60 -22.61 9.76
N ALA A 205 6.44 -23.70 10.51
CA ALA A 205 5.84 -24.96 10.02
C ALA A 205 4.52 -25.30 10.75
N ALA A 206 3.92 -24.32 11.44
CA ALA A 206 2.67 -24.48 12.16
C ALA A 206 1.50 -23.86 11.38
N ALA A 207 0.38 -24.58 11.32
CA ALA A 207 -0.89 -24.05 10.88
C ALA A 207 -1.25 -22.82 11.72
N TYR A 208 -1.59 -21.71 11.06
CA TYR A 208 -1.86 -20.43 11.70
C TYR A 208 -0.74 -19.93 12.64
N GLY A 209 0.50 -20.40 12.47
CA GLY A 209 1.65 -19.99 13.28
C GLY A 209 2.07 -18.55 13.00
N ALA A 210 2.59 -17.88 14.04
CA ALA A 210 3.17 -16.54 13.92
C ALA A 210 4.56 -16.52 14.57
N ILE A 211 5.51 -15.84 13.94
CA ILE A 211 6.83 -15.57 14.49
C ILE A 211 7.14 -14.09 14.28
N THR A 212 7.67 -13.46 15.32
CA THR A 212 8.29 -12.15 15.23
C THR A 212 9.79 -12.29 15.37
N VAL A 213 10.55 -11.69 14.46
CA VAL A 213 12.01 -11.55 14.58
C VAL A 213 12.34 -10.10 14.88
N ILE A 214 13.17 -9.83 15.89
CA ILE A 214 13.57 -8.49 16.32
C ILE A 214 15.08 -8.35 16.14
N SER A 215 15.53 -7.32 15.45
CA SER A 215 16.95 -7.05 15.30
C SER A 215 17.58 -6.74 16.65
N ASN A 216 18.68 -7.43 16.96
CA ASN A 216 19.53 -7.13 18.12
C ASN A 216 20.70 -6.18 17.76
N GLY A 217 20.75 -5.70 16.51
CA GLY A 217 21.80 -4.84 15.95
C GLY A 217 22.94 -5.59 15.27
N VAL A 218 23.01 -6.92 15.37
CA VAL A 218 24.01 -7.79 14.72
C VAL A 218 23.34 -8.92 13.93
N GLY A 219 22.34 -9.56 14.53
CA GLY A 219 21.44 -10.53 13.92
C GLY A 219 20.03 -10.35 14.48
N TRP A 220 19.29 -11.44 14.59
CA TRP A 220 17.87 -11.44 14.91
C TRP A 220 17.59 -12.28 16.16
N ASN A 221 16.66 -11.82 16.99
CA ASN A 221 16.08 -12.59 18.09
C ASN A 221 14.67 -13.03 17.70
N ARG A 222 14.24 -14.25 18.02
CA ARG A 222 12.93 -14.80 17.65
C ARG A 222 11.95 -14.78 18.83
N PHE A 223 10.68 -14.54 18.52
CA PHE A 223 9.55 -14.71 19.43
C PHE A 223 8.43 -15.54 18.76
N PRO A 224 7.97 -16.64 19.40
CA PRO A 224 8.55 -17.25 20.60
C PRO A 224 9.98 -17.75 20.32
N PRO A 225 10.84 -17.88 21.36
CA PRO A 225 12.18 -18.41 21.20
C PRO A 225 12.13 -19.85 20.65
N VAL A 226 13.17 -20.21 19.90
CA VAL A 226 13.42 -21.56 19.38
C VAL A 226 13.71 -22.58 20.48
#